data_AF-A0AAJ2QC79-F1
#
_entry.id   AF-A0AAJ2QC79-F1
#
_cell.length_a   1.000
_cell.length_b   1.000
_cell.length_c   1.000
_cell.angle_alpha   90.00
_cell.angle_beta   90.00
_cell.angle_gamma   90.00
#
_symmetry.space_group_name_H-M   'P 1'
#
loop_
_entity.id
_entity.type
_entity.pdbx_description
1 polymer ?
#
loop_
_entity_poly.entity_id
_entity_poly.type
_entity_poly.pdbx_seq_one_letter_code
_entity_poly.pdbx_strand_id
1 'polypeptide(L)' 'MYQDPADPPVHNPSPGHTTTTVERGSFCLARCSCGWSGAARRSRDRARTDAREHLGAPEPQD' A
#
# COMPACT_ATOMS: atom_id res chain seq x y z
N MET A 1 -39.39 18.25 15.39
CA MET A 1 -38.15 18.26 16.20
C MET A 1 -37.29 17.09 15.74
N TYR A 2 -36.14 17.43 15.16
CA TYR A 2 -34.96 16.62 14.83
C TYR A 2 -35.11 15.31 14.04
N GLN A 3 -34.74 15.39 12.76
CA GLN A 3 -33.88 14.37 12.16
C GLN A 3 -32.63 15.08 11.65
N ASP A 4 -31.50 14.82 12.30
CA ASP A 4 -30.17 15.15 11.79
C ASP A 4 -29.47 13.82 11.56
N PRO A 5 -29.39 13.31 10.32
CA PRO A 5 -28.48 12.22 10.03
C PRO A 5 -27.09 12.84 9.99
N ALA A 6 -26.36 12.74 11.09
CA ALA A 6 -24.93 13.04 11.08
C ALA A 6 -24.28 12.11 10.05
N ASP A 7 -23.95 12.65 8.88
CA ASP A 7 -23.05 12.02 7.92
C ASP A 7 -21.77 11.64 8.69
N PRO A 8 -21.32 10.37 8.68
CA PRO A 8 -20.04 10.06 9.26
C PRO A 8 -18.97 10.88 8.52
N PRO A 9 -17.91 11.36 9.20
CA PRO A 9 -16.83 12.02 8.51
C PRO A 9 -16.31 11.05 7.46
N VAL A 10 -16.54 11.40 6.19
CA VAL A 10 -15.85 10.82 5.05
C VAL A 10 -14.38 10.94 5.39
N HIS A 11 -13.81 9.84 5.90
CA HIS A 11 -12.37 9.71 6.02
C HIS A 11 -11.93 9.81 4.58
N ASN A 12 -11.46 10.99 4.17
CA ASN A 12 -10.77 11.15 2.91
C ASN A 12 -9.65 10.12 3.00
N PRO A 13 -9.72 8.98 2.29
CA PRO A 13 -8.60 8.07 2.32
C PRO A 13 -7.50 8.90 1.68
N SER A 14 -6.48 9.25 2.48
CA SER A 14 -5.21 9.77 1.97
C SER A 14 -4.92 9.00 0.67
N PRO A 15 -4.74 9.70 -0.47
CA PRO A 15 -4.98 9.16 -1.81
C PRO A 15 -4.58 7.69 -1.85
N GLY A 16 -5.59 6.80 -1.86
CA GLY A 16 -5.42 5.41 -1.44
C GLY A 16 -4.21 4.79 -2.10
N HIS A 17 -3.11 4.68 -1.35
CA HIS A 17 -1.90 4.08 -1.85
C HIS A 17 -2.21 2.60 -2.04
N THR A 18 -2.21 2.15 -3.29
CA THR A 18 -2.41 0.75 -3.63
C THR A 18 -1.10 0.23 -4.18
N THR A 19 -0.50 -0.72 -3.46
CA THR A 19 0.74 -1.34 -3.91
C THR A 19 0.50 -2.68 -4.60
N THR A 20 1.23 -2.93 -5.67
CA THR A 20 1.28 -4.21 -6.37
C THR A 20 2.74 -4.64 -6.54
N THR A 21 2.96 -5.94 -6.71
CA THR A 21 4.27 -6.48 -7.08
C THR A 21 4.27 -6.89 -8.54
N VAL A 22 5.31 -6.50 -9.27
CA VAL A 22 5.51 -6.84 -10.70
C VAL A 22 6.82 -7.60 -10.89
N GLU A 23 6.77 -8.64 -11.71
CA GLU A 23 7.93 -9.48 -12.04
C GLU A 23 8.56 -9.06 -13.36
N ARG A 24 9.87 -8.90 -13.36
CA ARG A 24 10.70 -8.51 -14.50
C ARG A 24 11.88 -9.48 -14.59
N GLY A 25 11.65 -10.62 -15.25
CA GLY A 25 12.60 -11.72 -15.33
C GLY A 25 12.86 -12.35 -13.96
N SER A 26 14.12 -12.39 -13.53
CA SER A 26 14.50 -12.94 -12.21
C SER A 26 14.32 -11.98 -11.03
N PHE A 27 13.68 -10.83 -11.25
CA PHE A 27 13.45 -9.80 -10.24
C PHE A 27 11.96 -9.52 -10.05
N CYS A 28 11.60 -9.16 -8.83
CA CYS A 28 10.30 -8.69 -8.42
C CYS A 28 10.45 -7.27 -7.81
N LEU A 29 9.55 -6.38 -8.16
CA LEU A 29 9.54 -4.97 -7.77
C LEU A 29 8.19 -4.63 -7.16
N ALA A 30 8.19 -3.89 -6.05
CA ALA A 30 6.99 -3.22 -5.58
C ALA A 30 6.70 -1.98 -6.41
N ARG A 31 5.43 -1.68 -6.66
CA ARG A 31 4.96 -0.42 -7.25
C ARG A 31 3.75 0.08 -6.52
N CYS A 32 3.60 1.39 -6.42
CA CYS A 32 2.41 2.03 -5.88
C CYS A 32 1.69 2.84 -6.96
N SER A 33 0.36 2.95 -6.86
CA SER A 33 -0.45 3.86 -7.67
C SER A 33 -0.01 5.33 -7.57
N CYS A 34 0.73 5.72 -6.53
CA CYS A 34 1.31 7.05 -6.37
C CYS A 34 2.55 7.31 -7.27
N GLY A 35 3.03 6.30 -7.99
CA GLY A 35 4.22 6.39 -8.86
C GLY A 35 5.51 5.87 -8.22
N TRP A 36 5.51 5.55 -6.93
CA TRP A 36 6.66 4.95 -6.26
C TRP A 36 6.96 3.54 -6.79
N SER A 37 8.24 3.18 -6.87
CA SER A 37 8.71 1.83 -7.19
C SER A 37 9.81 1.42 -6.20
N GLY A 38 9.68 0.23 -5.63
CA GLY A 38 10.68 -0.36 -4.73
C GLY A 38 11.91 -0.88 -5.46
N ALA A 39 12.89 -1.36 -4.69
CA ALA A 39 14.11 -1.94 -5.21
C ALA A 39 13.87 -3.28 -5.94
N ALA A 40 14.73 -3.63 -6.90
CA ALA A 40 14.67 -4.92 -7.57
C ALA A 40 15.09 -6.04 -6.60
N ARG A 41 14.14 -6.91 -6.22
CA ARG A 41 14.39 -8.03 -5.30
C ARG A 41 14.32 -9.36 -6.04
N ARG A 42 15.19 -10.31 -5.71
CA ARG A 42 15.05 -11.70 -6.18
C ARG A 42 13.95 -12.45 -5.41
N SER A 43 13.76 -12.10 -4.14
CA SER A 43 12.68 -12.64 -3.30
C SER A 43 11.41 -11.83 -3.50
N ARG A 44 10.32 -12.54 -3.83
CA ARG A 44 8.98 -11.96 -3.94
C ARG A 44 8.48 -11.46 -2.61
N ASP A 45 8.77 -12.17 -1.52
CA ASP A 45 8.32 -11.79 -0.19
C ASP A 45 9.01 -10.50 0.28
N ARG A 46 10.30 -10.35 0.00
CA ARG A 46 11.02 -9.07 0.21
C ARG A 46 10.37 -7.92 -0.57
N ALA A 47 9.98 -8.14 -1.83
CA ALA A 47 9.27 -7.12 -2.60
C ALA A 47 7.88 -6.79 -2.02
N ARG A 48 7.17 -7.77 -1.44
CA ARG A 48 5.91 -7.53 -0.72
C ARG A 48 6.13 -6.76 0.57
N THR A 49 7.21 -7.03 1.31
CA THR A 49 7.57 -6.24 2.50
C THR A 49 7.86 -4.80 2.11
N ASP A 50 8.68 -4.55 1.07
CA ASP A 50 8.95 -3.18 0.58
C ASP A 50 7.61 -2.45 0.25
N ALA A 51 6.64 -3.16 -0.32
CA ALA A 51 5.30 -2.62 -0.60
C ALA A 51 4.53 -2.25 0.69
N ARG A 52 4.52 -3.12 1.69
CA ARG A 52 3.85 -2.87 2.98
C ARG A 52 4.49 -1.72 3.76
N GLU A 53 5.82 -1.68 3.80
CA GLU A 53 6.59 -0.59 4.40
C GLU A 53 6.25 0.74 3.72
N HIS A 54 6.12 0.75 2.39
CA HIS A 54 5.71 1.95 1.65
C HIS A 54 4.28 2.40 1.99
N LEU A 55 3.35 1.47 2.23
CA LEU A 55 2.01 1.79 2.70
C LEU A 55 1.99 2.38 4.13
N GLY A 56 3.15 2.43 4.80
CA GLY A 56 3.22 2.80 6.21
C GLY A 56 2.54 1.77 7.11
N ALA A 57 2.33 0.55 6.61
CA ALA A 57 1.90 -0.57 7.42
C ALA A 57 3.15 -1.17 8.07
N PRO A 58 3.45 -0.89 9.35
CA PRO A 58 4.45 -1.68 10.04
C PRO A 58 4.04 -3.15 9.98
N GLU A 59 4.97 -4.05 9.66
CA GLU A 59 4.76 -5.49 9.87
C GLU A 59 4.21 -5.68 11.30
N PRO A 60 3.07 -6.38 11.50
CA PRO A 60 2.69 -6.81 12.83
C PRO A 60 3.80 -7.76 13.30
N GLN A 61 4.61 -7.27 14.23
CA GLN A 61 5.64 -8.07 14.90
C GLN A 61 4.92 -9.08 15.80
N ASP A 62 5.05 -10.37 15.48
CA ASP A 62 4.70 -11.51 16.34
C ASP A 62 5.97 -12.32 16.61
#